data_AF-A0A2E5YBA4-F1
#
_entry.id   AF-A0A2E5YBA4-F1
#
_cell.length_a   1.000
_cell.length_b   1.000
_cell.length_c   1.000
_cell.angle_alpha   90.00
_cell.angle_beta   90.00
_cell.angle_gamma   90.00
#
_symmetry.space_group_name_H-M   'P 1'
#
loop_
_entity.id
_entity.type
_entity.pdbx_description
1 polymer ?
#
loop_
_entity_poly.entity_id
_entity_poly.type
_entity_poly.pdbx_seq_one_letter_code
_entity_poly.pdbx_strand_id
1 'polypeptide(L)' 'MLSADQQTVVGILSSSNGSMWQAELVRETGFTDSKASRLLSRMEAEGHIRRIRDGMGKRIELTEELR' A
#
# COMPACT_ATOMS: atom_id res chain seq x y z
N MET A 1 3.61 11.19 11.51
CA MET A 1 4.77 11.08 10.59
C MET A 1 4.85 9.65 10.12
N LEU A 2 5.08 9.43 8.81
CA LEU A 2 5.18 8.10 8.22
C LEU A 2 6.52 7.44 8.57
N SER A 3 6.51 6.14 8.85
CA SER A 3 7.74 5.34 8.98
C SER A 3 8.46 5.18 7.63
N ALA A 4 9.73 4.77 7.62
CA ALA A 4 10.48 4.54 6.37
C ALA A 4 9.80 3.51 5.45
N ASP A 5 9.26 2.44 6.02
CA ASP A 5 8.50 1.43 5.26
C ASP A 5 7.19 2.02 4.69
N GLN A 6 6.49 2.88 5.44
CA GLN A 6 5.28 3.55 4.95
C GLN A 6 5.60 4.56 3.85
N GLN A 7 6.68 5.33 3.98
CA GLN A 7 7.15 6.25 2.95
C GLN A 7 7.49 5.51 1.66
N THR A 8 8.10 4.33 1.76
CA THR A 8 8.37 3.47 0.60
C THR A 8 7.07 3.08 -0.13
N VAL A 9 6.06 2.62 0.61
CA VAL A 9 4.75 2.27 0.04
C VAL A 9 4.08 3.48 -0.61
N VAL A 10 4.05 4.62 0.08
CA VAL A 10 3.46 5.86 -0.45
C VAL A 10 4.16 6.28 -1.73
N GLY A 11 5.49 6.29 -1.76
CA GLY A 11 6.26 6.66 -2.96
C GLY A 11 5.95 5.78 -4.17
N ILE A 12 5.83 4.46 -3.99
CA ILE A 12 5.47 3.54 -5.06
C ILE A 12 4.05 3.79 -5.56
N LEU A 13 3.09 3.95 -4.65
CA LEU A 13 1.70 4.22 -5.02
C LEU A 13 1.53 5.57 -5.72
N SER A 14 2.15 6.65 -5.21
CA SER A 14 2.13 7.98 -5.83
C SER A 14 2.73 7.95 -7.24
N SER A 15 3.77 7.15 -7.46
CA SER A 15 4.36 6.94 -8.80
C SER A 15 3.47 6.09 -9.73
N SER A 16 2.42 5.46 -9.20
CA SER A 16 1.48 4.57 -9.91
C SER A 16 0.04 5.12 -9.88
N ASN A 17 -0.13 6.43 -10.07
CA ASN A 17 -1.44 7.11 -10.03
C ASN A 17 -2.25 6.87 -8.75
N GLY A 18 -1.55 6.66 -7.64
CA GLY A 18 -2.13 6.45 -6.31
C GLY A 18 -2.76 5.07 -6.09
N SER A 19 -2.56 4.08 -6.97
CA SER A 19 -3.08 2.73 -6.73
C SER A 19 -2.25 1.62 -7.37
N MET A 20 -2.22 0.44 -6.76
CA MET A 20 -1.53 -0.74 -7.30
C MET A 20 -2.14 -2.04 -6.76
N TRP A 21 -2.00 -3.16 -7.47
CA TRP A 21 -2.32 -4.47 -6.91
C TRP A 21 -1.39 -4.82 -5.74
N GLN A 22 -1.93 -5.39 -4.66
CA GLN A 22 -1.11 -5.75 -3.49
C GLN A 22 0.05 -6.68 -3.85
N ALA A 23 -0.17 -7.65 -4.74
CA ALA A 23 0.88 -8.57 -5.18
C ALA A 23 2.02 -7.85 -5.93
N GLU A 24 1.68 -6.85 -6.74
CA GLU A 24 2.66 -6.00 -7.41
C GLU A 24 3.39 -5.11 -6.41
N LEU A 25 2.66 -4.49 -5.48
CA LEU A 25 3.25 -3.65 -4.43
C LEU A 25 4.22 -4.44 -3.54
N VAL A 26 3.90 -5.69 -3.20
CA VAL A 26 4.81 -6.59 -2.48
C VAL A 26 6.08 -6.83 -3.30
N ARG A 27 5.95 -7.10 -4.61
CA ARG A 27 7.07 -7.30 -5.51
C ARG A 27 7.95 -6.05 -5.63
N GLU A 28 7.36 -4.88 -5.81
CA GLU A 28 8.08 -3.60 -5.96
C GLU A 28 8.75 -3.14 -4.65
N THR A 29 8.13 -3.40 -3.50
CA THR A 29 8.74 -3.07 -2.19
C THR A 29 9.86 -4.04 -1.79
N GLY A 30 9.91 -5.24 -2.38
CA GLY A 30 10.80 -6.31 -1.95
C GLY A 30 10.49 -6.86 -0.55
N PHE A 31 9.32 -6.55 0.01
CA PHE A 31 8.91 -7.03 1.31
C PHE A 31 8.46 -8.49 1.24
N THR A 32 8.61 -9.21 2.35
CA THR A 32 7.93 -10.50 2.49
C THR A 32 6.42 -10.27 2.58
N ASP A 33 5.62 -11.24 2.13
CA ASP A 33 4.15 -11.18 2.22
C ASP A 33 3.66 -10.84 3.63
N SER A 34 4.30 -11.45 4.64
CA SER A 34 3.97 -11.22 6.04
C SER A 34 4.32 -9.79 6.50
N LYS A 35 5.46 -9.23 6.06
CA LYS A 35 5.82 -7.84 6.37
C LYS A 35 4.84 -6.88 5.70
N ALA A 36 4.60 -7.06 4.40
CA ALA A 36 3.68 -6.23 3.64
C ALA A 36 2.25 -6.28 4.20
N SER A 37 1.74 -7.47 4.52
CA SER A 37 0.39 -7.63 5.09
C SER A 37 0.24 -6.88 6.41
N ARG A 38 1.22 -6.95 7.32
CA ARG A 38 1.18 -6.22 8.60
C ARG A 38 1.26 -4.71 8.38
N LEU A 39 2.17 -4.26 7.52
CA LEU A 39 2.33 -2.84 7.20
C LEU A 39 1.07 -2.25 6.57
N LEU A 40 0.52 -2.90 5.55
CA LEU A 40 -0.69 -2.43 4.86
C LEU A 40 -1.91 -2.45 5.78
N SER A 41 -2.03 -3.45 6.67
CA SER A 41 -3.11 -3.46 7.66
C SER A 41 -2.99 -2.28 8.64
N ARG A 42 -1.76 -1.91 9.02
CA ARG A 42 -1.50 -0.74 9.86
C ARG A 42 -1.81 0.56 9.12
N MET A 43 -1.33 0.72 7.88
CA MET A 43 -1.59 1.92 7.07
C MET A 43 -3.08 2.10 6.78
N GLU A 44 -3.83 1.01 6.59
CA GLU A 44 -5.29 1.03 6.47
C GLU A 44 -5.96 1.51 7.77
N ALA A 45 -5.54 0.98 8.93
CA ALA A 45 -6.05 1.41 10.23
C ALA A 45 -5.71 2.88 10.56
N GLU A 46 -4.59 3.40 10.06
CA GLU A 46 -4.15 4.79 10.21
C GLU A 46 -4.78 5.72 9.16
N GLY A 47 -5.59 5.21 8.22
CA GLY A 47 -6.31 6.01 7.22
C GLY A 47 -5.45 6.46 6.02
N HIS A 48 -4.24 5.92 5.87
CA HIS A 48 -3.33 6.28 4.78
C HIS A 48 -3.65 5.60 3.45
N ILE A 49 -4.27 4.42 3.51
CA ILE A 49 -4.65 3.65 2.32
C ILE A 49 -6.03 3.02 2.47
N ARG A 50 -6.60 2.57 1.36
CA ARG A 50 -7.73 1.63 1.31
C ARG A 50 -7.28 0.33 0.66
N ARG A 51 -7.75 -0.81 1.17
CA ARG A 51 -7.58 -2.11 0.49
C ARG A 51 -8.91 -2.63 -0.01
N ILE A 52 -9.09 -2.65 -1.32
CA ILE A 52 -10.34 -3.01 -1.97
C ILE A 52 -10.18 -4.42 -2.54
N ARG A 53 -11.08 -5.35 -2.18
CA ARG A 53 -11.17 -6.65 -2.85
C ARG A 53 -11.64 -6.39 -4.29
N ASP A 54 -10.82 -6.77 -5.26
CA ASP A 54 -11.08 -6.50 -6.68
C ASP A 54 -10.64 -7.73 -7.48
N GLY A 55 -11.61 -8.44 -8.04
CA GLY A 55 -11.42 -9.74 -8.70
C GLY A 55 -10.63 -10.76 -7.85
N MET A 56 -9.51 -11.23 -8.42
CA MET A 56 -8.65 -12.25 -7.81
C MET A 56 -7.68 -11.70 -6.75
N GLY A 57 -7.66 -10.39 -6.51
CA GLY A 57 -6.67 -9.73 -5.66
C GLY A 57 -7.25 -8.67 -4.73
N LYS A 58 -6.33 -7.91 -4.12
CA LYS A 58 -6.64 -6.68 -3.42
C LYS A 58 -5.95 -5.53 -4.13
N ARG A 59 -6.68 -4.48 -4.46
CA ARG A 59 -6.14 -3.21 -4.93
C ARG A 59 -5.88 -2.30 -3.74
N ILE A 60 -4.69 -1.72 -3.69
CA ILE A 60 -4.25 -0.80 -2.65
C ILE A 60 -4.33 0.59 -3.24
N GLU A 61 -5.02 1.51 -2.58
CA GLU A 61 -5.20 2.90 -3.02
C GLU A 61 -4.75 3.86 -1.92
N LEU A 62 -4.04 4.93 -2.28
CA LEU A 62 -3.83 6.07 -1.39
C LEU A 62 -5.17 6.77 -1.11
N THR A 63 -5.34 7.24 0.12
CA THR A 63 -6.43 8.15 0.47
C THR A 63 -6.15 9.56 -0.03
N GLU A 64 -7.19 10.40 -0.17
CA GLU A 64 -7.05 11.77 -0.70
C GLU A 64 -6.10 12.64 0.14
N GLU A 65 -5.89 12.32 1.42
CA GLU A 65 -4.93 13.01 2.29
C GLU A 65 -3.46 12.80 1.89
N LEU A 66 -3.18 11.76 1.09
CA LEU A 66 -1.83 11.38 0.66
C LEU A 66 -1.65 11.33 -0.87
N ARG A 67 -2.66 11.75 -1.64
CA ARG A 67 -2.55 11.96 -3.09
C ARG A 67 -1.92 13.31 -3.39
#